data_AF-A0ABD6A7L7-F1
#
_entry.id   AF-A0ABD6A7L7-F1
#
_cell.length_a   1.000
_cell.length_b   1.000
_cell.length_c   1.000
_cell.angle_alpha   90.00
_cell.angle_beta   90.00
_cell.angle_gamma   90.00
#
_symmetry.space_group_name_H-M   'P 1'
#
loop_
_entity.id
_entity.type
_entity.pdbx_description
1 polymer ?
#
loop_
_entity_poly.entity_id
_entity_poly.type
_entity_poly.pdbx_seq_one_letter_code
_entity_poly.pdbx_strand_id
1 'polypeptide(L)' 'MHSRRGEFERIRSVLAEADHEEPLTAREILALLDTHGESFESAHRVATVLGRREGDEVEVVRDRPYRYRVVDRD' A
#
# COMPACT_ATOMS: atom_id res chain seq x y z
N MET A 1 5.33 -10.07 16.78
CA MET A 1 4.15 -10.58 16.02
C MET A 1 3.43 -9.37 15.45
N HIS A 2 3.62 -9.06 14.17
CA HIS A 2 2.91 -7.97 13.52
C HIS A 2 1.51 -8.49 13.15
N SER A 3 0.50 -8.06 13.90
CA SER A 3 -0.89 -8.35 13.56
C SER A 3 -1.16 -7.85 12.13
N ARG A 4 -1.65 -8.72 11.26
CA ARG A 4 -1.89 -8.46 9.82
C ARG A 4 -2.77 -7.23 9.54
N ARG A 5 -3.58 -6.82 10.52
CA ARG A 5 -4.40 -5.59 10.46
C ARG A 5 -3.51 -4.33 10.49
N GLY A 6 -2.47 -4.33 11.31
CA GLY A 6 -1.52 -3.23 11.43
C GLY A 6 -0.55 -3.10 10.25
N GLU A 7 -0.42 -4.10 9.37
CA GLU A 7 0.37 -3.95 8.13
C GLU A 7 -0.32 -2.99 7.16
N PHE A 8 -1.63 -3.15 6.97
CA PHE A 8 -2.39 -2.25 6.11
C PHE A 8 -2.42 -0.83 6.67
N GLU A 9 -2.65 -0.68 7.97
CA GLU A 9 -2.69 0.64 8.63
C GLU A 9 -1.36 1.39 8.47
N ARG A 10 -0.22 0.70 8.57
CA ARG A 10 1.11 1.30 8.34
C ARG A 10 1.30 1.71 6.88
N ILE A 11 0.87 0.86 5.93
CA ILE A 11 0.90 1.21 4.51
C ILE A 11 0.03 2.45 4.23
N ARG A 12 -1.20 2.47 4.74
CA ARG A 12 -2.14 3.59 4.57
C ARG A 12 -1.58 4.87 5.16
N SER A 13 -1.01 4.83 6.37
CA SER A 13 -0.41 6.00 7.01
C SER A 13 0.70 6.61 6.15
N VAL A 14 1.64 5.80 5.66
CA VAL A 14 2.75 6.30 4.84
C VAL A 14 2.25 6.86 3.51
N LEU A 15 1.29 6.20 2.87
CA LEU A 15 0.72 6.70 1.61
C LEU A 15 -0.05 8.01 1.79
N ALA A 16 -0.73 8.19 2.92
CA ALA A 16 -1.38 9.43 3.28
C ALA A 16 -0.37 10.56 3.58
N GLU A 17 0.71 10.25 4.29
CA GLU A 17 1.78 11.24 4.57
C GLU A 17 2.56 11.66 3.32
N ALA A 18 2.70 10.76 2.35
CA ALA A 18 3.38 11.05 1.09
C ALA A 18 2.53 11.83 0.08
N ASP A 19 1.25 12.12 0.40
CA ASP A 19 0.31 12.91 -0.41
C ASP A 19 0.24 12.46 -1.88
N HIS A 20 0.30 11.15 -2.13
CA HIS A 20 0.31 10.62 -3.48
C HIS A 20 -1.10 10.49 -4.07
N GLU A 21 -1.43 11.38 -5.00
CA GLU A 21 -2.69 11.35 -5.74
C GLU A 21 -2.72 10.22 -6.79
N GLU A 22 -1.57 9.82 -7.33
CA GLU A 22 -1.47 8.80 -8.39
C GLU A 22 -1.33 7.37 -7.83
N PRO A 23 -1.89 6.35 -8.51
CA PRO A 23 -1.77 4.97 -8.07
C PRO A 23 -0.33 4.48 -8.24
N LEU A 24 0.22 3.85 -7.21
CA LEU A 24 1.62 3.41 -7.15
C LEU A 24 1.74 1.90 -7.30
N THR A 25 2.85 1.45 -7.87
CA THR A 25 3.16 0.01 -7.90
C THR A 25 3.58 -0.48 -6.53
N ALA A 26 3.43 -1.79 -6.29
CA ALA A 26 3.87 -2.37 -5.02
C ALA A 26 5.38 -2.19 -4.74
N ARG A 27 6.21 -1.97 -5.77
CA ARG A 27 7.65 -1.68 -5.59
C ARG A 27 7.88 -0.23 -5.16
N GLU A 28 7.14 0.71 -5.73
CA GLU A 28 7.20 2.12 -5.33
C GLU A 28 6.70 2.29 -3.90
N ILE A 29 5.58 1.63 -3.57
CA ILE A 29 5.06 1.62 -2.20
C ILE A 29 6.09 1.03 -1.22
N LEU A 30 6.76 -0.07 -1.58
CA LEU A 30 7.83 -0.63 -0.73
C LEU A 30 8.97 0.37 -0.50
N ALA A 31 9.40 1.10 -1.53
CA ALA A 31 10.47 2.08 -1.41
C ALA A 31 10.06 3.27 -0.53
N LEU A 32 8.82 3.71 -0.63
CA LEU A 32 8.26 4.74 0.26
C LEU A 32 8.23 4.26 1.71
N LEU A 33 7.77 3.03 1.95
CA LEU A 33 7.75 2.45 3.30
C LEU A 33 9.15 2.43 3.91
N ASP A 34 10.15 1.97 3.15
CA ASP A 34 11.55 1.95 3.60
C ASP A 34 12.06 3.36 3.94
N THR A 35 11.72 4.35 3.11
CA THR A 35 12.07 5.77 3.32
C THR A 35 11.45 6.33 4.61
N HIS A 36 10.24 5.88 4.97
CA HIS A 36 9.53 6.28 6.19
C HIS A 36 9.89 5.40 7.41
N GLY A 37 10.85 4.48 7.29
CA GLY A 37 11.29 3.60 8.37
C GLY A 37 10.41 2.36 8.61
N GLU A 38 9.46 2.09 7.70
CA GLU A 38 8.57 0.93 7.75
C GLU A 38 9.21 -0.27 7.03
N SER A 39 9.60 -1.28 7.81
CA SER A 39 10.20 -2.51 7.26
C SER A 39 9.14 -3.49 6.77
N PHE A 40 9.19 -3.83 5.47
CA PHE A 40 8.36 -4.86 4.84
C PHE A 40 9.23 -5.90 4.10
N GLU A 41 8.80 -7.16 4.12
CA GLU A 41 9.58 -8.28 3.57
C GLU A 41 9.79 -8.18 2.05
N SER A 42 8.80 -7.66 1.31
CA SER A 42 8.86 -7.53 -0.15
C SER A 42 7.70 -6.74 -0.73
N ALA A 43 7.84 -6.32 -1.99
CA ALA A 43 6.75 -5.72 -2.76
C ALA A 43 5.57 -6.70 -2.94
N HIS A 44 5.84 -8.01 -3.01
CA HIS A 44 4.78 -9.01 -3.08
C HIS A 44 3.95 -9.06 -1.78
N ARG A 45 4.59 -8.86 -0.62
CA ARG A 45 3.87 -8.73 0.66
C ARG A 45 2.94 -7.52 0.64
N VAL A 46 3.45 -6.37 0.20
CA VAL A 46 2.67 -5.14 0.03
C VAL A 46 1.47 -5.37 -0.90
N ALA A 47 1.70 -5.96 -2.07
CA ALA A 47 0.64 -6.31 -3.02
C ALA A 47 -0.41 -7.25 -2.42
N THR A 48 0.00 -8.22 -1.59
CA THR A 48 -0.91 -9.15 -0.92
C THR A 48 -1.77 -8.46 0.13
N VAL A 49 -1.20 -7.53 0.89
CA VAL A 49 -1.94 -6.76 1.91
C VAL A 49 -2.95 -5.84 1.24
N LEU A 50 -2.53 -5.11 0.20
CA LEU A 50 -3.39 -4.20 -0.55
C LEU A 50 -4.48 -4.94 -1.33
N GLY A 51 -4.16 -6.03 -2.00
CA GLY A 51 -5.12 -6.82 -2.78
C GLY A 51 -6.23 -7.47 -1.92
N ARG A 52 -6.00 -7.68 -0.62
CA ARG A 52 -7.05 -8.15 0.30
C ARG A 52 -8.08 -7.08 0.67
N ARG A 53 -7.78 -5.81 0.42
CA ARG A 53 -8.67 -4.66 0.65
C ARG A 53 -9.19 -4.08 -0.66
N GLU A 54 -8.96 -4.77 -1.78
CA GLU A 54 -9.51 -4.39 -3.09
C GLU A 54 -11.04 -4.28 -2.98
N GLY A 55 -11.56 -3.11 -3.36
CA GLY A 55 -13.00 -2.81 -3.35
C GLY A 55 -13.56 -2.32 -2.02
N ASP A 56 -12.74 -2.19 -0.97
CA ASP A 56 -13.14 -1.63 0.33
C ASP A 56 -12.40 -0.31 0.61
N GLU A 57 -11.09 -0.37 0.80
CA GLU A 57 -10.22 0.78 1.06
C GLU A 57 -9.09 0.93 0.02
N VAL A 58 -9.01 -0.01 -0.93
CA VAL A 58 -7.98 -0.01 -1.97
C VAL A 58 -8.62 -0.16 -3.33
N GLU A 59 -8.24 0.74 -4.24
CA GLU A 59 -8.46 0.62 -5.67
C GLU A 59 -7.24 -0.04 -6.33
N VAL A 60 -7.47 -1.06 -7.15
CA VAL A 60 -6.42 -1.74 -7.92
C VAL A 60 -6.56 -1.40 -9.40
N VAL A 61 -5.59 -0.65 -9.92
CA VAL A 61 -5.49 -0.35 -11.34
C VAL A 61 -4.75 -1.50 -12.01
N ARG A 62 -5.48 -2.27 -12.84
CA ARG A 62 -4.99 -3.47 -13.53
C ARG A 62 -4.13 -3.15 -14.76
N ASP A 63 -3.23 -2.17 -14.62
CA ASP A 63 -2.20 -1.88 -15.60
C ASP A 63 -1.01 -2.86 -15.45
N ARG A 64 -0.02 -2.80 -16.34
CA ARG A 64 1.19 -3.62 -16.25
C ARG A 64 2.39 -2.70 -16.05
N PRO A 65 2.95 -2.60 -14.83
CA PRO A 65 2.63 -3.35 -13.60
C PRO A 65 1.34 -2.90 -12.88
N TYR A 66 0.78 -3.78 -12.04
CA TYR A 66 -0.38 -3.46 -11.19
C TYR A 66 -0.07 -2.27 -10.27
N ARG A 67 -1.02 -1.35 -10.17
CA ARG A 67 -0.93 -0.17 -9.30
C ARG A 67 -2.06 -0.15 -8.28
N TYR A 68 -1.81 0.50 -7.16
CA TYR A 68 -2.68 0.52 -5.99
C TYR A 68 -2.86 1.96 -5.53
N ARG A 69 -4.08 2.31 -5.17
CA ARG A 69 -4.43 3.58 -4.52
C ARG A 69 -5.26 3.27 -3.29
N VAL A 70 -4.93 3.90 -2.17
CA VAL A 70 -5.80 3.87 -0.99
C VAL A 70 -6.91 4.90 -1.21
N VAL A 71 -8.15 4.47 -1.09
CA VAL A 71 -9.32 5.34 -1.15
C VAL A 71 -9.77 5.61 0.28
N ASP A 72 -9.46 6.79 0.79
CA ASP A 72 -9.99 7.24 2.08
C ASP A 72 -11.49 7.47 1.89
N ARG A 73 -12.32 6.59 2.45
CA ARG A 73 -13.75 6.84 2.57
C ARG A 73 -13.96 7.70 3.82
N ASP A 74 -14.14 9.00 3.60
CA ASP A 74 -14.72 9.93 4.58
C ASP A 74 -16.08 9.40 5.10
#